data_AF-A0A6B3GJ69-F1
#
_entry.id   AF-A0A6B3GJ69-F1
#
_cell.length_a   1.000
_cell.length_b   1.000
_cell.length_c   1.000
_cell.angle_alpha   90.00
_cell.angle_beta   90.00
_cell.angle_gamma   90.00
#
_symmetry.space_group_name_H-M   'P 1'
#
loop_
_entity.id
_entity.type
_entity.pdbx_description
1 polymer ?
#
loop_
_entity_poly.entity_id
_entity_poly.type
_entity_poly.pdbx_seq_one_letter_code
_entity_poly.pdbx_strand_id
1 'polypeptide(L)'
;NGPGSPQTVRSGFLAWLDRDCAALDTDVPPLPCDFALGWTGYLGYELKAECGGDAVHHSEEPDAVMVFADRALVVDHLTGTTHLLALAEPGTGRDDDGEEAARAWLEHTRSRLSALSGAAPTPPPAAPAGSPEIRLRHDRAAYLGLIAACHEEIAAGESYEICLTNMAEADSTVDPWEAYRLLRRTSPAPFGALLSFGDVSVLSTSPERFLRISAEGHIESSPIKGTRPRGATPAEDAAL
;
A
#
# COMPACT_ATOMS: atom_id res chain seq x y z
N ASN A 1 17.39 -2.81 -28.39
CA ASN A 1 16.50 -2.52 -27.25
C ASN A 1 16.11 -3.84 -26.64
N GLY A 2 16.86 -4.31 -25.65
CA GLY A 2 16.56 -5.56 -24.96
C GLY A 2 15.50 -5.37 -23.88
N PRO A 3 14.89 -6.44 -23.37
CA PRO A 3 14.06 -6.39 -22.18
C PRO A 3 14.87 -5.79 -21.00
N GLY A 4 14.28 -4.84 -20.28
CA GLY A 4 14.86 -4.29 -19.03
C GLY A 4 15.62 -2.96 -19.12
N SER A 5 15.63 -2.25 -20.25
CA SER A 5 16.16 -0.87 -20.27
C SER A 5 15.11 0.12 -19.75
N PRO A 6 15.46 1.08 -18.88
CA PRO A 6 14.52 2.09 -18.39
C PRO A 6 13.95 2.88 -19.57
N GLN A 7 12.64 3.05 -19.59
CA GLN A 7 11.92 3.83 -20.59
C GLN A 7 11.24 5.03 -19.92
N THR A 8 11.31 6.18 -20.55
CA THR A 8 10.56 7.37 -20.11
C THR A 8 9.40 7.59 -21.07
N VAL A 9 8.19 7.51 -20.55
CA VAL A 9 6.95 7.78 -21.30
C VAL A 9 6.40 9.13 -20.85
N ARG A 10 6.00 9.97 -21.81
CA ARG A 10 5.34 11.26 -21.52
C ARG A 10 3.82 11.10 -21.64
N SER A 11 3.15 10.73 -20.56
CA SER A 11 1.69 10.82 -20.44
C SER A 11 1.28 10.96 -18.97
N GLY A 12 -0.01 11.20 -18.72
CA GLY A 12 -0.58 10.99 -17.38
C GLY A 12 -0.43 9.53 -16.96
N PHE A 13 -0.19 9.31 -15.67
CA PHE A 13 0.00 8.00 -15.07
C PHE A 13 -1.26 7.15 -15.15
N LEU A 14 -2.44 7.69 -14.80
CA LEU A 14 -3.70 6.92 -14.82
C LEU A 14 -4.08 6.52 -16.25
N ALA A 15 -3.89 7.43 -17.21
CA ALA A 15 -4.12 7.12 -18.63
C ALA A 15 -3.10 6.10 -19.17
N TRP A 16 -1.87 6.10 -18.68
CA TRP A 16 -0.90 5.06 -19.02
C TRP A 16 -1.31 3.71 -18.43
N LEU A 17 -1.68 3.67 -17.15
CA LEU A 17 -2.10 2.46 -16.46
C LEU A 17 -3.36 1.86 -17.09
N ASP A 18 -4.33 2.68 -17.49
CA ASP A 18 -5.54 2.24 -18.20
C ASP A 18 -5.19 1.54 -19.53
N ARG A 19 -4.30 2.14 -20.34
CA ARG A 19 -3.86 1.52 -21.60
C ARG A 19 -3.08 0.23 -21.37
N ASP A 20 -2.24 0.19 -20.35
CA ASP A 20 -1.46 -0.99 -19.99
C ASP A 20 -2.37 -2.13 -19.55
N CYS A 21 -3.29 -1.88 -18.61
CA CYS A 21 -4.30 -2.83 -18.18
C CYS A 21 -5.19 -3.32 -19.32
N ALA A 22 -5.61 -2.43 -20.24
CA ALA A 22 -6.41 -2.81 -21.40
C ALA A 22 -5.65 -3.66 -22.43
N ALA A 23 -4.31 -3.63 -22.41
CA ALA A 23 -3.46 -4.46 -23.26
C ALA A 23 -3.20 -5.85 -22.67
N LEU A 24 -3.49 -6.07 -21.38
CA LEU A 24 -3.36 -7.36 -20.73
C LEU A 24 -4.54 -8.27 -21.12
N ASP A 25 -4.24 -9.31 -21.89
CA ASP A 25 -5.15 -10.43 -22.15
C ASP A 25 -4.64 -11.63 -21.34
N THR A 26 -5.32 -11.95 -20.25
CA THR A 26 -4.88 -12.99 -19.29
C THR A 26 -6.05 -13.85 -18.88
N ASP A 27 -5.89 -15.16 -19.02
CA ASP A 27 -6.83 -16.13 -18.46
C ASP A 27 -6.57 -16.28 -16.96
N VAL A 28 -7.57 -15.92 -16.14
CA VAL A 28 -7.48 -16.01 -14.67
C VAL A 28 -8.31 -17.20 -14.22
N PRO A 29 -7.69 -18.31 -13.80
CA PRO A 29 -8.44 -19.45 -13.28
C PRO A 29 -9.11 -19.09 -11.95
N PRO A 30 -10.09 -19.88 -11.48
CA PRO A 30 -10.64 -19.70 -10.13
C PRO A 30 -9.52 -19.72 -9.08
N LEU A 31 -9.34 -18.60 -8.38
CA LEU A 31 -8.32 -18.45 -7.36
C LEU A 31 -8.90 -18.66 -5.95
N PRO A 32 -8.10 -19.14 -4.99
CA PRO A 32 -8.50 -19.29 -3.59
C PRO A 32 -8.60 -17.95 -2.84
N CYS A 33 -8.28 -16.83 -3.50
CA CYS A 33 -8.29 -15.49 -2.94
C CYS A 33 -8.60 -14.46 -4.04
N ASP A 34 -8.96 -13.24 -3.63
CA ASP A 34 -9.28 -12.14 -4.55
C ASP A 34 -8.03 -11.50 -5.20
N PHE A 35 -6.82 -11.89 -4.79
CA PHE A 35 -5.59 -11.36 -5.36
C PHE A 35 -5.15 -12.19 -6.58
N ALA A 36 -5.31 -11.61 -7.77
CA ALA A 36 -4.99 -12.22 -9.06
C ALA A 36 -3.74 -11.63 -9.71
N LEU A 37 -2.70 -11.32 -8.91
CA LEU A 37 -1.46 -10.69 -9.38
C LEU A 37 -1.70 -9.28 -9.97
N GLY A 38 -0.66 -8.68 -10.57
CA GLY A 38 -0.75 -7.39 -11.27
C GLY A 38 -0.13 -6.21 -10.53
N TRP A 39 -0.49 -4.99 -10.94
CA TRP A 39 0.10 -3.75 -10.46
C TRP A 39 -0.13 -3.55 -8.96
N THR A 40 0.96 -3.52 -8.19
CA THR A 40 0.97 -3.34 -6.73
C THR A 40 1.90 -2.20 -6.36
N GLY A 41 1.42 -1.24 -5.56
CA GLY A 41 2.24 -0.13 -5.11
C GLY A 41 1.44 0.95 -4.41
N TYR A 42 1.89 2.21 -4.53
CA TYR A 42 1.19 3.35 -3.97
C TYR A 42 0.85 4.40 -5.03
N LEU A 43 -0.23 5.13 -4.75
CA LEU A 43 -0.67 6.32 -5.47
C LEU A 43 -0.60 7.49 -4.49
N GLY A 44 0.21 8.49 -4.83
CA GLY A 44 0.38 9.72 -4.09
C GLY A 44 -0.82 10.64 -4.25
N TYR A 45 -1.02 11.52 -3.27
CA TYR A 45 -2.18 12.41 -3.22
C TYR A 45 -2.23 13.40 -4.39
N GLU A 46 -1.08 13.84 -4.91
CA GLU A 46 -1.02 14.81 -6.01
C GLU A 46 -1.50 14.25 -7.36
N LEU A 47 -1.67 12.93 -7.49
CA LEU A 47 -2.37 12.32 -8.65
C LEU A 47 -3.82 12.80 -8.80
N LYS A 48 -4.40 13.46 -7.78
CA LYS A 48 -5.68 14.17 -7.90
C LYS A 48 -5.69 15.14 -9.09
N ALA A 49 -4.54 15.66 -9.52
CA ALA A 49 -4.42 16.53 -10.69
C ALA A 49 -4.89 15.86 -11.99
N GLU A 50 -4.70 14.54 -12.12
CA GLU A 50 -5.22 13.77 -13.26
C GLU A 50 -6.71 13.48 -13.15
N CYS A 51 -7.31 13.71 -11.98
CA CYS A 51 -8.74 13.57 -11.71
C CYS A 51 -9.48 14.92 -11.71
N GLY A 52 -8.86 15.98 -12.21
CA GLY A 52 -9.43 17.33 -12.27
C GLY A 52 -9.27 18.17 -11.00
N GLY A 53 -8.45 17.74 -10.05
CA GLY A 53 -8.02 18.55 -8.92
C GLY A 53 -6.90 19.53 -9.29
N ASP A 54 -6.70 20.55 -8.46
CA ASP A 54 -5.61 21.50 -8.68
C ASP A 54 -4.26 20.94 -8.20
N ALA A 55 -3.22 21.12 -9.04
CA ALA A 55 -1.83 20.79 -8.72
C ALA A 55 -1.18 21.93 -7.91
N VAL A 56 -1.57 22.05 -6.65
CA VAL A 56 -1.09 23.11 -5.74
C VAL A 56 0.21 22.76 -5.02
N HIS A 57 0.59 21.48 -5.00
CA HIS A 57 1.78 20.97 -4.34
C HIS A 57 2.46 19.91 -5.20
N HIS A 58 3.77 19.74 -5.02
CA HIS A 58 4.56 18.69 -5.63
C HIS A 58 5.34 17.98 -4.51
N SER A 59 5.16 16.66 -4.41
CA SER A 59 5.91 15.83 -3.45
C SER A 59 7.38 15.73 -3.87
N GLU A 60 8.27 15.48 -2.92
CA GLU A 60 9.67 15.16 -3.21
C GLU A 60 9.80 13.72 -3.74
N GLU A 61 8.91 12.83 -3.29
CA GLU A 61 8.76 11.46 -3.75
C GLU A 61 7.93 11.38 -5.04
N PRO A 62 8.06 10.28 -5.82
CA PRO A 62 7.21 10.07 -6.98
C PRO A 62 5.73 9.99 -6.62
N ASP A 63 4.87 10.56 -7.45
CA ASP A 63 3.41 10.52 -7.30
C ASP A 63 2.81 9.11 -7.44
N ALA A 64 3.56 8.14 -7.98
CA ALA A 64 3.25 6.73 -7.89
C ALA A 64 4.52 5.89 -8.05
N VAL A 65 4.60 4.78 -7.33
CA VAL A 65 5.57 3.70 -7.57
C VAL A 65 4.82 2.39 -7.53
N MET A 66 4.92 1.63 -8.62
CA MET A 66 4.22 0.37 -8.82
C MET A 66 5.19 -0.71 -9.30
N VAL A 67 4.93 -1.94 -8.88
CA VAL A 67 5.54 -3.15 -9.43
C VAL A 67 4.44 -4.00 -10.03
N PHE A 68 4.64 -4.49 -11.24
CA PHE A 68 3.79 -5.55 -11.76
C PHE A 68 4.18 -6.85 -11.06
N ALA A 69 3.38 -7.27 -10.09
CA ALA A 69 3.62 -8.51 -9.36
C ALA A 69 3.19 -9.68 -10.24
N ASP A 70 4.12 -10.26 -10.99
CA ASP A 70 3.90 -11.47 -11.81
C ASP A 70 3.91 -12.76 -10.97
N ARG A 71 4.31 -12.66 -9.69
CA ARG A 71 4.46 -13.79 -8.77
C ARG A 71 4.05 -13.37 -7.36
N ALA A 72 3.41 -14.27 -6.63
CA ALA A 72 3.03 -14.01 -5.25
C ALA A 72 2.99 -15.27 -4.39
N LEU A 73 3.18 -15.03 -3.09
CA LEU A 73 2.89 -15.98 -2.03
C LEU A 73 1.71 -15.40 -1.24
N VAL A 74 0.58 -16.09 -1.26
CA VAL A 74 -0.64 -15.69 -0.54
C VAL A 74 -0.83 -16.61 0.65
N VAL A 75 -0.82 -16.03 1.86
CA VAL A 75 -1.04 -16.77 3.11
C VAL A 75 -2.49 -16.58 3.54
N ASP A 76 -3.28 -17.65 3.44
CA ASP A 76 -4.62 -17.70 4.01
C ASP A 76 -4.53 -18.13 5.47
N HIS A 77 -4.70 -17.16 6.37
CA HIS A 77 -4.68 -17.38 7.80
C HIS A 77 -5.92 -18.12 8.33
N LEU A 78 -7.05 -18.10 7.60
CA LEU A 78 -8.27 -18.79 8.01
C LEU A 78 -8.17 -20.29 7.77
N THR A 79 -7.67 -20.69 6.60
CA THR A 79 -7.48 -22.11 6.27
C THR A 79 -6.11 -22.65 6.67
N GLY A 80 -5.15 -21.77 6.98
CA GLY A 80 -3.77 -22.15 7.24
C GLY A 80 -3.01 -22.58 5.98
N THR A 81 -3.50 -22.21 4.79
CA THR A 81 -2.94 -22.60 3.50
C THR A 81 -2.05 -21.49 2.95
N THR A 82 -0.96 -21.86 2.29
CA THR A 82 -0.14 -20.94 1.49
C THR A 82 -0.27 -21.28 0.02
N HIS A 83 -0.70 -20.31 -0.77
CA HIS A 83 -0.84 -20.42 -2.22
C HIS A 83 0.34 -19.73 -2.91
N LEU A 84 0.88 -20.37 -3.94
CA LEU A 84 1.90 -19.79 -4.81
C LEU A 84 1.26 -19.48 -6.15
N LEU A 85 1.35 -18.23 -6.57
CA LEU A 85 0.81 -17.72 -7.83
C LEU A 85 1.97 -17.29 -8.72
N ALA A 86 1.91 -17.62 -10.00
CA ALA A 86 2.85 -17.15 -11.01
C ALA A 86 2.10 -16.95 -12.34
N LEU A 87 2.27 -15.78 -12.93
CA LEU A 87 1.84 -15.48 -14.28
C LEU A 87 2.84 -16.09 -15.27
N ALA A 88 2.33 -16.78 -16.28
CA ALA A 88 3.12 -17.34 -17.36
C ALA A 88 2.73 -16.63 -18.66
N GLU A 89 3.73 -16.11 -19.38
CA GLU A 89 3.51 -15.59 -20.72
C GLU A 89 3.55 -16.76 -21.73
N PRO A 90 2.57 -16.87 -22.63
CA PRO A 90 2.62 -17.86 -23.69
C PRO A 90 3.76 -17.51 -24.65
N GLY A 91 4.71 -18.42 -24.80
CA GLY A 91 5.86 -18.23 -25.65
C GLY A 91 5.49 -17.87 -27.08
N THR A 92 6.17 -16.87 -27.65
CA THR A 92 5.96 -16.46 -29.06
C THR A 92 6.78 -17.29 -30.06
N GLY A 93 7.47 -18.34 -29.57
CA GLY A 93 8.36 -19.19 -30.36
C GLY A 93 8.58 -20.57 -29.74
N ARG A 94 9.39 -21.40 -30.41
CA ARG A 94 9.64 -22.80 -30.04
C ARG A 94 10.58 -22.99 -28.83
N ASP A 95 11.20 -21.90 -28.37
CA ASP A 95 12.26 -21.86 -27.35
C ASP A 95 11.91 -20.89 -26.18
N ASP A 96 10.67 -20.40 -26.11
CA ASP A 96 10.19 -19.46 -25.09
C ASP A 96 9.16 -20.18 -24.22
N ASP A 97 9.58 -20.70 -23.06
CA ASP A 97 8.72 -21.50 -22.18
C ASP A 97 8.46 -20.75 -20.86
N GLY A 98 7.68 -19.68 -20.95
CA GLY A 98 7.22 -18.91 -19.79
C GLY A 98 6.48 -19.78 -18.77
N GLU A 99 5.84 -20.85 -19.22
CA GLU A 99 5.18 -21.82 -18.35
C GLU A 99 6.18 -22.68 -17.58
N GLU A 100 7.23 -23.21 -18.23
CA GLU A 100 8.33 -23.91 -17.56
C GLU A 100 9.03 -23.01 -16.55
N ALA A 101 9.31 -21.75 -16.90
CA ALA A 101 9.92 -20.79 -15.98
C ALA A 101 9.03 -20.51 -14.75
N ALA A 102 7.73 -20.32 -14.94
CA ALA A 102 6.76 -20.17 -13.85
C ALA A 102 6.71 -21.42 -12.97
N ARG A 103 6.63 -22.62 -13.57
CA ARG A 103 6.63 -23.91 -12.86
C ARG A 103 7.91 -24.12 -12.05
N ALA A 104 9.07 -23.79 -12.62
CA ALA A 104 10.35 -23.87 -11.93
C ALA A 104 10.42 -22.94 -10.72
N TRP A 105 9.90 -21.70 -10.84
CA TRP A 105 9.81 -20.77 -9.72
C TRP A 105 8.87 -21.26 -8.62
N LEU A 106 7.71 -21.81 -8.98
CA LEU A 106 6.75 -22.39 -8.04
C LEU A 106 7.38 -23.54 -7.24
N GLU A 107 8.04 -24.47 -7.92
CA GLU A 107 8.67 -25.63 -7.27
C GLU A 107 9.86 -25.21 -6.38
N HIS A 108 10.70 -24.29 -6.85
CA HIS A 108 11.79 -23.74 -6.05
C HIS A 108 11.28 -23.06 -4.78
N THR A 109 10.25 -22.22 -4.90
CA THR A 109 9.66 -21.49 -3.78
C THR A 109 8.99 -22.46 -2.79
N ARG A 110 8.24 -23.44 -3.29
CA ARG A 110 7.64 -24.51 -2.48
C ARG A 110 8.70 -25.27 -1.66
N SER A 111 9.82 -25.63 -2.29
CA SER A 111 10.94 -26.31 -1.62
C SER A 111 11.54 -25.46 -0.50
N ARG A 112 11.78 -24.16 -0.75
CA ARG A 112 12.28 -23.22 0.27
C ARG A 112 11.32 -23.07 1.44
N LEU A 113 10.02 -22.94 1.19
CA LEU A 113 9.01 -22.85 2.25
C LEU A 113 8.93 -24.14 3.06
N SER A 114 9.02 -25.29 2.39
CA SER A 114 9.02 -26.60 3.06
C SER A 114 10.24 -26.74 3.98
N ALA A 115 11.41 -26.23 3.57
CA ALA A 115 12.62 -26.22 4.39
C ALA A 115 12.54 -25.29 5.62
N LEU A 116 11.64 -24.30 5.60
CA LEU A 116 11.35 -23.43 6.75
C LEU A 116 10.32 -24.06 7.72
N SER A 117 9.66 -25.15 7.33
CA SER A 117 8.67 -25.80 8.18
C SER A 117 9.31 -26.29 9.48
N GLY A 118 8.76 -25.87 10.62
CA GLY A 118 9.29 -26.16 11.96
C GLY A 118 10.39 -25.23 12.44
N ALA A 119 10.83 -24.25 11.64
CA ALA A 119 11.74 -23.21 12.12
C ALA A 119 11.03 -22.30 13.13
N ALA A 120 11.73 -21.93 14.21
CA ALA A 120 11.22 -20.97 15.17
C ALA A 120 11.11 -19.57 14.50
N PRO A 121 9.98 -18.86 14.66
CA PRO A 121 9.86 -17.49 14.17
C PRO A 121 10.93 -16.57 14.79
N THR A 122 11.42 -15.61 14.02
CA THR A 122 12.27 -14.55 14.56
C THR A 122 11.53 -13.82 15.69
N PRO A 123 12.19 -13.56 16.84
CA PRO A 123 11.56 -12.82 17.92
C PRO A 123 11.11 -11.43 17.44
N PRO A 124 10.09 -10.83 18.09
CA PRO A 124 9.64 -9.49 17.73
C PRO A 124 10.77 -8.47 17.90
N PRO A 125 10.81 -7.41 17.07
CA PRO A 125 11.76 -6.32 17.26
C PRO A 125 11.65 -5.75 18.67
N ALA A 126 12.81 -5.47 19.28
CA ALA A 126 12.86 -4.63 20.47
C ALA A 126 12.47 -3.20 20.10
N ALA A 127 11.95 -2.44 21.07
CA ALA A 127 11.76 -1.01 20.88
C ALA A 127 13.12 -0.35 20.61
N PRO A 128 13.22 0.57 19.64
CA PRO A 128 14.47 1.28 19.38
C PRO A 128 14.94 2.05 20.62
N ALA A 129 16.25 2.12 20.81
CA ALA A 129 16.85 2.86 21.91
C ALA A 129 16.84 4.36 21.57
N GLY A 130 16.08 5.14 22.35
CA GLY A 130 15.93 6.58 22.14
C GLY A 130 14.76 6.94 21.21
N SER A 131 14.43 8.22 21.19
CA SER A 131 13.42 8.77 20.29
C SER A 131 14.12 9.79 19.40
N PRO A 132 14.00 9.68 18.06
CA PRO A 132 14.58 10.69 17.19
C PRO A 132 13.86 12.03 17.43
N GLU A 133 14.56 13.13 17.14
CA GLU A 133 13.94 14.45 17.19
C GLU A 133 12.87 14.54 16.08
N ILE A 134 11.64 14.85 16.47
CA ILE A 134 10.52 15.01 15.55
C ILE A 134 10.39 16.48 15.18
N ARG A 135 10.45 16.78 13.89
CA ARG A 135 10.17 18.09 13.31
C ARG A 135 8.76 18.09 12.73
N LEU A 136 7.97 19.11 13.04
CA LEU A 136 6.66 19.31 12.43
C LEU A 136 6.78 20.34 11.31
N ARG A 137 6.15 20.08 10.16
CA ARG A 137 6.08 21.03 9.04
C ARG A 137 5.51 22.37 9.49
N HIS A 138 4.44 22.32 10.28
CA HIS A 138 3.87 23.49 10.95
C HIS A 138 4.02 23.35 12.45
N ASP A 139 4.63 24.36 13.09
CA ASP A 139 4.61 24.44 14.54
C ASP A 139 3.19 24.69 15.08
N ARG A 140 3.05 24.66 16.40
CA ARG A 140 1.74 24.82 17.06
C ARG A 140 1.05 26.14 16.71
N ALA A 141 1.79 27.25 16.68
CA ALA A 141 1.19 28.56 16.44
C ALA A 141 0.74 28.70 14.99
N ALA A 142 1.59 28.27 14.05
CA ALA A 142 1.26 28.24 12.63
C ALA A 142 0.05 27.34 12.35
N TYR A 143 0.01 26.13 12.93
CA TYR A 143 -1.09 25.19 12.70
C TYR A 143 -2.42 25.70 13.27
N LEU A 144 -2.41 26.38 14.42
CA LEU A 144 -3.61 27.05 14.95
C LEU A 144 -4.10 28.18 14.05
N GLY A 145 -3.18 28.91 13.40
CA GLY A 145 -3.53 29.91 12.40
C GLY A 145 -4.22 29.28 11.18
N LEU A 146 -3.72 28.14 10.69
CA LEU A 146 -4.35 27.39 9.60
C LEU A 146 -5.76 26.89 9.99
N ILE A 147 -5.93 26.39 11.22
CA ILE A 147 -7.25 26.01 11.74
C ILE A 147 -8.22 27.20 11.73
N ALA A 148 -7.77 28.38 12.17
CA ALA A 148 -8.59 29.58 12.16
C ALA A 148 -9.02 29.96 10.73
N ALA A 149 -8.10 29.92 9.76
CA ALA A 149 -8.41 30.14 8.35
C ALA A 149 -9.45 29.13 7.82
N CYS A 150 -9.30 27.83 8.13
CA CYS A 150 -10.29 26.82 7.77
C CYS A 150 -11.68 27.13 8.33
N HIS A 151 -11.77 27.64 9.57
CA HIS A 151 -13.05 28.04 10.16
C HIS A 151 -13.67 29.26 9.47
N GLU A 152 -12.85 30.22 9.01
CA GLU A 152 -13.33 31.36 8.23
C GLU A 152 -13.93 30.92 6.89
N GLU A 153 -13.25 30.01 6.17
CA GLU A 153 -13.75 29.44 4.91
C GLU A 153 -15.08 28.67 5.11
N ILE A 154 -15.17 27.87 6.19
CA ILE A 154 -16.41 27.15 6.53
C ILE A 154 -17.53 28.14 6.88
N ALA A 155 -17.23 29.19 7.63
CA ALA A 155 -18.21 30.22 8.00
C ALA A 155 -18.67 31.06 6.80
N ALA A 156 -17.79 31.28 5.81
CA ALA A 156 -18.11 31.92 4.54
C ALA A 156 -18.97 31.02 3.62
N GLY A 157 -19.02 29.71 3.89
CA GLY A 157 -19.79 28.74 3.12
C GLY A 157 -19.03 28.07 1.98
N GLU A 158 -17.70 28.22 1.93
CA GLU A 158 -16.86 27.63 0.89
C GLU A 158 -16.70 26.11 1.05
N SER A 159 -16.79 25.60 2.29
CA SER A 159 -16.87 24.16 2.57
C SER A 159 -17.68 23.86 3.83
N TYR A 160 -18.20 22.63 3.94
CA TYR A 160 -18.80 22.12 5.17
C TYR A 160 -17.76 21.53 6.13
N GLU A 161 -16.70 20.92 5.59
CA GLU A 161 -15.67 20.21 6.36
C GLU A 161 -14.32 20.35 5.64
N ILE A 162 -13.25 20.57 6.40
CA ILE A 162 -11.88 20.67 5.87
C ILE A 162 -10.98 19.73 6.67
N CYS A 163 -10.38 18.75 5.99
CA CYS A 163 -9.43 17.82 6.59
C CYS A 163 -8.01 18.40 6.54
N LEU A 164 -7.68 19.25 7.51
CA LEU A 164 -6.34 19.80 7.66
C LEU A 164 -5.39 18.74 8.26
N THR A 165 -4.22 18.56 7.66
CA THR A 165 -3.17 17.63 8.12
C THR A 165 -1.85 18.35 8.37
N ASN A 166 -1.00 17.74 9.19
CA ASN A 166 0.37 18.19 9.43
C ASN A 166 1.33 17.00 9.23
N MET A 167 2.56 17.29 8.83
CA MET A 167 3.59 16.29 8.61
C MET A 167 4.58 16.31 9.79
N ALA A 168 4.93 15.12 10.27
CA ALA A 168 5.95 14.90 11.27
C ALA A 168 7.11 14.11 10.64
N GLU A 169 8.31 14.62 10.78
CA GLU A 169 9.52 14.08 10.17
C GLU A 169 10.57 13.83 11.23
N ALA A 170 11.38 12.79 11.03
CA ALA A 170 12.45 12.45 11.94
C ALA A 170 13.60 11.81 11.15
N ASP A 171 14.82 12.29 11.37
CA ASP A 171 16.01 11.66 10.81
C ASP A 171 16.35 10.41 11.63
N SER A 172 16.24 9.24 11.01
CA SER A 172 16.56 7.98 11.67
C SER A 172 17.02 6.95 10.65
N THR A 173 17.96 6.10 11.05
CA THR A 173 18.26 4.87 10.33
C THR A 173 17.36 3.78 10.89
N VAL A 174 16.39 3.33 10.10
CA VAL A 174 15.49 2.24 10.46
C VAL A 174 15.55 1.15 9.41
N ASP A 175 15.52 -0.11 9.85
CA ASP A 175 15.24 -1.23 8.95
C ASP A 175 13.73 -1.26 8.66
N PRO A 176 13.27 -1.12 7.40
CA PRO A 176 11.85 -1.04 7.07
C PRO A 176 11.06 -2.28 7.53
N TRP A 177 11.67 -3.46 7.49
CA TRP A 177 11.01 -4.70 7.89
C TRP A 177 10.80 -4.75 9.41
N GLU A 178 11.83 -4.48 10.21
CA GLU A 178 11.72 -4.45 11.67
C GLU A 178 10.80 -3.30 12.14
N ALA A 179 10.88 -2.13 11.50
CA ALA A 179 9.97 -1.01 11.78
C ALA A 179 8.51 -1.38 11.48
N TYR A 180 8.24 -2.04 10.36
CA TYR A 180 6.88 -2.49 10.02
C TYR A 180 6.37 -3.57 10.97
N ARG A 181 7.21 -4.53 11.37
CA ARG A 181 6.85 -5.54 12.37
C ARG A 181 6.47 -4.90 13.71
N LEU A 182 7.17 -3.85 14.12
CA LEU A 182 6.81 -3.07 15.31
C LEU A 182 5.48 -2.34 15.11
N LEU A 183 5.34 -1.59 14.00
CA LEU A 183 4.14 -0.82 13.68
C LEU A 183 2.88 -1.70 13.64
N ARG A 184 2.92 -2.84 12.93
CA ARG A 184 1.80 -3.78 12.81
C ARG A 184 1.39 -4.39 14.16
N ARG A 185 2.31 -4.48 15.12
CA ARG A 185 2.01 -4.95 16.47
C ARG A 185 1.41 -3.85 17.35
N THR A 186 1.90 -2.62 17.23
CA THR A 186 1.46 -1.49 18.09
C THR A 186 0.15 -0.87 17.62
N SER A 187 -0.11 -0.89 16.31
CA SER A 187 -1.31 -0.32 15.69
C SER A 187 -1.88 -1.28 14.65
N PRO A 188 -2.47 -2.41 15.07
CA PRO A 188 -3.03 -3.38 14.14
C PRO A 188 -4.22 -2.76 13.38
N ALA A 189 -4.22 -2.92 12.07
CA ALA A 189 -5.25 -2.41 11.17
C ALA A 189 -5.53 -3.40 10.03
N PRO A 190 -6.76 -3.42 9.47
CA PRO A 190 -7.14 -4.34 8.40
C PRO A 190 -6.32 -4.17 7.11
N PHE A 191 -5.87 -2.94 6.80
CA PHE A 191 -5.18 -2.64 5.55
C PHE A 191 -3.71 -2.26 5.82
N GLY A 192 -2.93 -3.22 6.32
CA GLY A 192 -1.50 -3.07 6.55
C GLY A 192 -0.68 -3.38 5.29
N ALA A 193 0.34 -2.57 5.02
CA ALA A 193 1.26 -2.77 3.90
C ALA A 193 2.71 -2.38 4.26
N LEU A 194 3.66 -3.17 3.76
CA LEU A 194 5.06 -2.78 3.63
C LEU A 194 5.41 -2.83 2.14
N LEU A 195 5.70 -1.68 1.56
CA LEU A 195 6.17 -1.56 0.18
C LEU A 195 7.64 -1.11 0.23
N SER A 196 8.52 -1.83 -0.45
CA SER A 196 9.97 -1.57 -0.42
C SER A 196 10.48 -1.36 -1.85
N PHE A 197 10.70 -0.10 -2.22
CA PHE A 197 11.05 0.35 -3.58
C PHE A 197 12.45 0.97 -3.63
N GLY A 198 13.47 0.17 -3.26
CA GLY A 198 14.86 0.66 -3.23
C GLY A 198 15.03 1.79 -2.21
N ASP A 199 15.14 3.03 -2.70
CA ASP A 199 15.39 4.21 -1.89
C ASP A 199 14.17 4.69 -1.09
N VAL A 200 12.96 4.25 -1.46
CA VAL A 200 11.70 4.61 -0.76
C VAL A 200 11.04 3.36 -0.20
N SER A 201 10.60 3.42 1.04
CA SER A 201 9.77 2.38 1.68
C SER A 201 8.52 2.99 2.29
N VAL A 202 7.37 2.36 2.06
CA VAL A 202 6.08 2.77 2.63
C VAL A 202 5.66 1.75 3.68
N LEU A 203 5.48 2.20 4.91
CA LEU A 203 4.99 1.41 6.03
C LEU A 203 3.61 1.94 6.40
N SER A 204 2.57 1.13 6.24
CA SER A 204 1.19 1.54 6.46
C SER A 204 0.44 0.58 7.35
N THR A 205 -0.39 1.13 8.24
CA THR A 205 -1.42 0.41 8.99
C THR A 205 -2.73 1.18 8.87
N SER A 206 -3.32 1.17 7.67
CA SER A 206 -4.55 1.93 7.41
C SER A 206 -5.77 1.23 8.02
N PRO A 207 -6.60 1.94 8.80
CA PRO A 207 -7.87 1.43 9.30
C PRO A 207 -8.99 1.47 8.25
N GLU A 208 -8.81 2.25 7.18
CA GLU A 208 -9.88 2.65 6.27
C GLU A 208 -9.61 2.18 4.85
N ARG A 209 -10.67 1.67 4.19
CA ARG A 209 -10.64 1.31 2.77
C ARG A 209 -11.05 2.52 1.96
N PHE A 210 -10.14 2.97 1.09
CA PHE A 210 -10.47 3.98 0.10
C PHE A 210 -11.45 3.42 -0.96
N LEU A 211 -11.03 2.40 -1.70
CA LEU A 211 -11.83 1.77 -2.74
C LEU A 211 -11.50 0.30 -2.89
N ARG A 212 -12.50 -0.53 -3.19
CA ARG A 212 -12.36 -1.89 -3.71
C ARG A 212 -13.28 -2.03 -4.92
N ILE A 213 -12.76 -2.62 -5.99
CA ILE A 213 -13.53 -2.95 -7.19
C ILE A 213 -13.42 -4.47 -7.39
N SER A 214 -14.55 -5.18 -7.44
CA SER A 214 -14.57 -6.62 -7.70
C SER A 214 -14.44 -6.93 -9.20
N ALA A 215 -14.17 -8.19 -9.54
CA ALA A 215 -14.10 -8.64 -10.94
C ALA A 215 -15.44 -8.43 -11.70
N GLU A 216 -16.57 -8.48 -10.99
CA GLU A 216 -17.91 -8.21 -11.53
C GLU A 216 -18.21 -6.70 -11.66
N GLY A 217 -17.27 -5.84 -11.27
CA GLY A 217 -17.41 -4.39 -11.30
C GLY A 217 -18.13 -3.80 -10.09
N HIS A 218 -18.29 -4.54 -8.99
CA HIS A 218 -18.86 -3.98 -7.77
C HIS A 218 -17.86 -3.06 -7.07
N ILE A 219 -18.27 -1.83 -6.80
CA ILE A 219 -17.45 -0.80 -6.16
C ILE A 219 -17.87 -0.63 -4.71
N GLU A 220 -16.90 -0.65 -3.80
CA GLU A 220 -17.09 -0.47 -2.36
C GLU A 220 -16.08 0.52 -1.80
N SER A 221 -16.55 1.47 -0.99
CA SER A 221 -15.73 2.29 -0.09
C SER A 221 -16.25 2.10 1.34
N SER A 222 -15.41 2.34 2.35
CA SER A 222 -15.81 2.20 3.75
C SER A 222 -15.41 3.44 4.56
N PRO A 223 -16.03 4.61 4.30
CA PRO A 223 -15.63 5.86 4.95
C PRO A 223 -15.81 5.81 6.47
N ILE A 224 -14.82 6.27 7.22
CA ILE A 224 -14.92 6.37 8.68
C ILE A 224 -15.26 7.80 9.07
N LYS A 225 -16.34 7.98 9.83
CA LYS A 225 -16.69 9.27 10.43
C LYS A 225 -16.77 9.15 11.95
N GLY A 226 -15.96 9.97 12.62
CA GLY A 226 -15.89 10.02 14.07
C GLY A 226 -14.93 8.96 14.62
N THR A 227 -14.15 9.36 15.61
CA THR A 227 -13.27 8.47 16.36
C THR A 227 -13.49 8.72 17.83
N ARG A 228 -13.64 7.65 18.60
CA ARG A 228 -13.66 7.72 20.07
C ARG A 228 -12.50 6.90 20.63
N PRO A 229 -11.82 7.38 21.67
CA PRO A 229 -10.83 6.56 22.35
C PRO A 229 -11.52 5.32 22.93
N ARG A 230 -10.79 4.21 23.07
CA ARG A 230 -11.31 3.03 23.77
C ARG A 230 -11.47 3.34 25.26
N GLY A 231 -12.53 2.82 25.87
CA GLY A 231 -12.70 2.86 27.34
C GLY A 231 -11.62 2.02 28.04
N ALA A 232 -11.25 2.39 29.26
CA ALA A 232 -10.26 1.61 30.02
C ALA A 232 -10.85 0.28 30.53
N THR A 233 -12.19 0.19 30.58
CA THR A 233 -12.93 -1.02 30.92
C THR A 233 -14.00 -1.34 29.86
N PRO A 234 -14.48 -2.59 29.76
CA PRO A 234 -15.56 -2.95 28.83
C PRO A 234 -16.86 -2.14 29.05
N ALA A 235 -17.15 -1.77 30.29
CA ALA A 235 -18.33 -0.96 30.61
C ALA A 235 -18.18 0.49 30.17
N GLU A 236 -16.98 1.07 30.32
CA GLU A 236 -16.67 2.41 29.82
C GLU A 236 -16.67 2.43 28.29
N ASP A 237 -16.10 1.41 27.66
CA ASP A 237 -16.01 1.32 26.20
C ASP A 237 -17.39 1.20 25.54
N ALA A 238 -18.31 0.44 26.16
CA ALA A 238 -19.69 0.33 25.71
C ALA A 238 -20.53 1.60 25.91
N ALA A 239 -20.07 2.54 26.75
CA ALA A 239 -20.76 3.78 27.06
C ALA A 239 -20.29 4.98 26.20
N LEU A 240 -19.23 4.81 25.39
CA LEU A 240 -18.66 5.82 24.51
C LEU A 240 -19.37 5.87 23.15
#